data_AF-A0A151TWB5-F1
#
_entry.id   AF-A0A151TWB5-F1
#
_cell.length_a   1.000
_cell.length_b   1.000
_cell.length_c   1.000
_cell.angle_alpha   90.00
_cell.angle_beta   90.00
_cell.angle_gamma   90.00
#
_symmetry.space_group_name_H-M   'P 1'
#
loop_
_entity.id
_entity.type
_entity.pdbx_description
1 polymer ?
#
loop_
_entity_poly.entity_id
_entity_poly.type
_entity_poly.pdbx_seq_one_letter_code
_entity_poly.pdbx_strand_id
1 'polypeptide(L)'
;KFLKEFCTHRRKLKGNERISLGRNVSALIGKPIPHIPKKCKDPGTFTIPCIIGDGKFDNALLDLRASINVMLMSVFNSLSIAK
;
A
#
# COMPACT_ATOMS: atom_id res chain seq x y z
N LYS A 1 -21.66 2.28 -14.97
CA LYS A 1 -21.70 3.76 -14.89
C LYS A 1 -21.79 4.24 -13.43
N PHE A 2 -22.83 3.84 -12.67
CA PHE A 2 -23.02 4.26 -11.27
C PHE A 2 -21.84 3.97 -10.33
N LEU A 3 -21.32 2.73 -10.27
CA LEU A 3 -20.15 2.41 -9.43
C LEU A 3 -18.90 3.21 -9.80
N LYS A 4 -18.70 3.44 -11.10
CA LYS A 4 -17.60 4.27 -11.60
C LYS A 4 -17.74 5.68 -11.03
N GLU A 5 -18.93 6.27 -11.16
CA GLU A 5 -19.21 7.60 -10.60
C GLU A 5 -19.09 7.65 -9.07
N PHE A 6 -19.51 6.60 -8.36
CA PHE A 6 -19.36 6.51 -6.91
C PHE A 6 -17.89 6.45 -6.46
N CYS A 7 -17.08 5.61 -7.10
CA CYS A 7 -15.66 5.46 -6.77
C CYS A 7 -14.83 6.68 -7.20
N THR A 8 -15.14 7.29 -8.36
CA THR A 8 -14.35 8.42 -8.87
C THR A 8 -14.77 9.76 -8.27
N HIS A 9 -16.05 9.97 -7.98
CA HIS A 9 -16.57 11.24 -7.46
C HIS A 9 -16.89 11.19 -5.97
N ARG A 10 -16.60 10.08 -5.28
CA ARG A 10 -16.85 9.87 -3.84
C ARG A 10 -18.23 10.36 -3.39
N ARG A 11 -19.27 10.08 -4.17
CA ARG A 11 -20.66 10.40 -3.78
C ARG A 11 -20.93 9.73 -2.43
N LYS A 12 -21.30 10.50 -1.40
CA LYS A 12 -21.67 9.95 -0.10
C LYS A 12 -23.13 9.50 -0.15
N LEU A 13 -23.40 8.25 0.24
CA LEU A 13 -24.77 7.78 0.47
C LEU A 13 -25.28 8.38 1.77
N LYS A 14 -26.53 8.83 1.79
CA LYS A 14 -27.13 9.41 3.00
C LYS A 14 -27.86 8.32 3.77
N GLY A 15 -27.42 8.06 5.01
CA GLY A 15 -28.10 7.11 5.91
C GLY A 15 -28.23 5.72 5.30
N ASN A 16 -29.44 5.15 5.35
CA ASN A 16 -29.75 3.79 4.88
C ASN A 16 -30.24 3.75 3.41
N GLU A 17 -29.74 4.65 2.58
CA GLU A 17 -30.13 4.75 1.17
C GLU A 17 -29.86 3.44 0.42
N ARG A 18 -30.93 2.81 -0.09
CA ARG A 18 -30.87 1.55 -0.83
C ARG A 18 -30.81 1.85 -2.32
N ILE A 19 -29.74 1.38 -2.97
CA ILE A 19 -29.57 1.53 -4.41
C ILE A 19 -29.82 0.19 -5.09
N SER A 20 -30.60 0.22 -6.18
CA SER A 20 -30.79 -0.95 -7.03
C SER A 20 -29.59 -1.11 -7.95
N LEU A 21 -28.77 -2.12 -7.68
CA LEU A 21 -27.68 -2.52 -8.57
C LEU A 21 -28.13 -3.72 -9.42
N GLY A 22 -27.73 -3.75 -10.68
CA GLY A 22 -28.00 -4.89 -11.56
C GLY A 22 -27.46 -6.20 -10.99
N ARG A 23 -28.09 -7.33 -11.34
CA ARG A 23 -27.81 -8.68 -10.82
C ARG A 23 -26.32 -9.06 -10.83
N ASN A 24 -25.56 -8.61 -11.83
CA ASN A 24 -24.12 -8.87 -11.96
C ASN A 24 -23.26 -8.13 -10.91
N VAL A 25 -23.77 -7.04 -10.35
CA VAL A 25 -23.03 -6.20 -9.41
C VAL A 25 -23.42 -6.51 -7.97
N SER A 26 -24.68 -6.90 -7.71
CA SER A 26 -25.13 -7.33 -6.39
C SER A 26 -24.40 -8.62 -5.93
N ALA A 27 -24.04 -9.51 -6.85
CA ALA A 27 -23.23 -10.69 -6.59
C ALA A 27 -21.80 -10.36 -6.09
N LEU A 28 -21.25 -9.20 -6.47
CA LEU A 28 -19.89 -8.77 -6.08
C LEU A 28 -19.83 -8.10 -4.70
N ILE A 29 -20.93 -7.49 -4.26
CA ILE A 29 -20.95 -6.65 -3.05
C ILE A 29 -21.39 -7.45 -1.80
N GLY A 30 -22.15 -8.54 -1.98
CA GLY A 30 -22.76 -9.27 -0.85
C GLY A 30 -22.21 -10.66 -0.55
N LYS A 31 -21.33 -11.23 -1.39
CA LYS A 31 -20.81 -12.59 -1.20
C LYS A 31 -19.28 -12.62 -1.32
N PRO A 32 -18.57 -13.33 -0.43
CA PRO A 32 -17.17 -13.66 -0.68
C PRO A 32 -17.14 -14.56 -1.93
N ILE A 33 -16.66 -14.00 -3.04
CA ILE A 33 -16.50 -14.76 -4.28
C ILE A 33 -15.31 -15.71 -4.07
N PRO A 34 -15.48 -17.03 -4.25
CA PRO A 34 -14.41 -18.03 -4.02
C PRO A 34 -13.13 -17.75 -4.80
N HIS A 35 -13.23 -16.98 -5.88
CA HIS A 35 -12.13 -16.64 -6.79
C HIS A 35 -11.55 -15.24 -6.61
N ILE A 36 -12.07 -14.41 -5.67
CA ILE A 36 -11.42 -13.13 -5.35
C ILE A 36 -10.38 -13.39 -4.26
N PRO A 37 -9.08 -13.23 -4.54
CA PRO A 37 -8.06 -13.33 -3.51
C PRO A 37 -8.36 -12.29 -2.42
N LYS A 38 -8.42 -12.74 -1.16
CA LYS A 38 -8.42 -11.80 -0.04
C LYS A 38 -7.16 -10.95 -0.17
N LYS A 39 -7.31 -9.63 -0.29
CA LYS A 39 -6.16 -8.73 -0.23
C LYS A 39 -5.45 -8.98 1.10
N CYS A 40 -4.17 -9.34 1.03
CA CYS A 40 -3.32 -9.30 2.20
C CYS A 40 -3.35 -7.87 2.75
N LYS A 41 -3.36 -7.72 4.08
CA LYS A 41 -3.19 -6.40 4.68
C LYS A 41 -1.85 -5.84 4.20
N ASP A 42 -1.86 -4.57 3.84
CA ASP A 42 -0.63 -3.86 3.60
C ASP A 42 0.19 -3.93 4.91
N PRO A 43 1.45 -4.42 4.88
CA PRO A 43 2.29 -4.45 6.06
C PRO A 43 2.61 -3.04 6.58
N GLY A 44 2.28 -2.00 5.82
CA GLY A 44 2.66 -0.62 6.08
C GLY A 44 4.13 -0.43 5.72
N THR A 45 4.81 0.37 6.53
CA THR A 45 6.26 0.48 6.47
C THR A 45 6.88 -0.74 7.14
N PHE A 46 7.77 -1.43 6.43
CA PHE A 46 8.55 -2.51 7.00
C PHE A 46 10.04 -2.20 6.89
N THR A 47 10.82 -2.73 7.82
CA THR A 47 12.27 -2.64 7.82
C THR A 47 12.88 -3.99 7.48
N ILE A 48 14.07 -3.95 6.89
CA ILE A 48 14.88 -5.12 6.62
C ILE A 48 16.30 -4.89 7.16
N PRO A 49 17.02 -5.94 7.58
CA PRO A 49 18.44 -5.82 7.81
C PRO A 49 19.17 -5.62 6.48
N CYS A 50 20.18 -4.75 6.45
CA CYS A 50 21.05 -4.56 5.30
C CYS A 50 22.50 -4.34 5.71
N ILE A 51 23.41 -4.55 4.76
CA ILE A 51 24.84 -4.33 4.94
C ILE A 51 25.29 -3.35 3.85
N ILE A 52 25.97 -2.28 4.25
CA ILE A 52 26.53 -1.27 3.34
C ILE A 52 28.02 -1.12 3.67
N GLY A 53 28.89 -1.54 2.73
CA GLY A 53 30.31 -1.71 3.03
C GLY A 53 30.49 -2.69 4.19
N ASP A 54 31.21 -2.27 5.24
CA ASP A 54 31.41 -3.04 6.47
C ASP A 54 30.35 -2.74 7.56
N GLY A 55 29.43 -1.79 7.31
CA GLY A 55 28.39 -1.39 8.25
C GLY A 55 27.15 -2.29 8.18
N LYS A 56 26.71 -2.82 9.32
CA LYS A 56 25.45 -3.58 9.46
C LYS A 56 24.34 -2.70 10.02
N PHE A 57 23.16 -2.75 9.40
CA PHE A 57 21.99 -1.98 9.78
C PHE A 57 20.79 -2.91 9.93
N ASP A 58 20.28 -3.09 11.13
CA ASP A 58 19.18 -4.05 11.38
C ASP A 58 17.81 -3.56 10.88
N ASN A 59 17.66 -2.24 10.73
CA ASN A 59 16.37 -1.59 10.51
C ASN A 59 16.39 -0.60 9.33
N ALA A 60 16.76 -1.05 8.13
CA ALA A 60 16.65 -0.23 6.93
C ALA A 60 15.22 -0.23 6.40
N LEU A 61 14.64 0.96 6.19
CA LEU A 61 13.28 1.10 5.69
C LEU A 61 13.22 0.67 4.22
N LEU A 62 12.31 -0.26 3.90
CA LEU A 62 12.07 -0.70 2.52
C LEU A 62 10.75 -0.12 2.01
N ASP A 63 10.85 0.84 1.09
CA ASP A 63 9.72 1.36 0.35
C ASP A 63 9.75 0.84 -1.10
N LEU A 64 8.87 -0.13 -1.40
CA LEU A 64 8.75 -0.71 -2.74
C LEU A 64 8.20 0.29 -3.79
N ARG A 65 7.69 1.44 -3.35
CA ARG A 65 7.20 2.52 -4.24
C ARG A 65 8.24 3.59 -4.48
N ALA A 66 9.37 3.59 -3.76
CA ALA A 66 10.45 4.52 -3.98
C ALA A 66 11.30 4.08 -5.18
N SER A 67 11.64 5.02 -6.06
CA SER A 67 12.57 4.78 -7.18
C SER A 67 14.02 5.08 -6.83
N ILE A 68 14.29 5.66 -5.65
CA ILE A 68 15.61 6.05 -5.18
C ILE A 68 15.82 5.55 -3.74
N ASN A 69 17.07 5.23 -3.40
CA ASN A 69 17.48 4.92 -2.04
C ASN A 69 18.01 6.20 -1.37
N VAL A 70 17.54 6.48 -0.16
CA VAL A 70 17.98 7.64 0.63
C VAL A 70 18.81 7.15 1.82
N MET A 71 19.94 7.79 2.06
CA MET A 71 20.80 7.56 3.22
C MET A 71 20.89 8.84 4.04
N LEU A 72 20.74 8.71 5.36
CA LEU A 72 20.97 9.83 6.28
C LEU A 72 22.43 10.26 6.24
N MET A 73 22.68 11.57 6.32
CA MET A 73 24.04 12.13 6.31
C MET A 73 24.92 11.56 7.44
N SER A 74 24.34 11.31 8.61
CA SER A 74 25.05 10.68 9.73
C SER A 74 25.56 9.28 9.38
N VAL A 75 24.74 8.48 8.70
CA VAL A 75 25.12 7.15 8.21
C VAL A 75 26.19 7.26 7.14
N PHE A 76 26.01 8.17 6.18
CA PHE A 76 27.00 8.43 5.13
C PHE A 76 28.38 8.80 5.71
N ASN A 77 28.41 9.70 6.69
CA ASN A 77 29.64 10.10 7.38
C ASN A 77 30.25 8.95 8.19
N SER A 78 29.43 8.13 8.86
CA SER A 78 29.90 6.98 9.63
C SER A 78 30.57 5.90 8.76
N LEU A 79 30.17 5.82 7.49
CA LEU A 79 30.72 4.89 6.51
C LEU A 79 31.97 5.44 5.82
N SER A 80 32.39 6.69 6.11
CA SER A 80 33.57 7.34 5.53
C SER A 80 33.63 7.29 3.98
N ILE A 81 32.46 7.35 3.33
CA ILE A 81 32.31 7.15 1.88
C ILE A 81 32.93 8.32 1.08
N ALA A 82 32.85 9.54 1.62
CA ALA A 82 33.57 10.69 1.08
C ALA A 82 34.94 10.80 1.76
N LYS A 83 36.00 10.55 0.99
CA LYS A 83 37.38 10.99 1.29
C LYS A 83 37.67 12.28 0.57
#